data_AF-A0A967HHP3-F1
#
_entry.id   AF-A0A967HHP3-F1
#
_cell.length_a   1.000
_cell.length_b   1.000
_cell.length_c   1.000
_cell.angle_alpha   90.00
_cell.angle_beta   90.00
_cell.angle_gamma   90.00
#
_symmetry.space_group_name_H-M   'P 1'
#
loop_
_entity.id
_entity.type
_entity.pdbx_description
1 polymer ?
#
loop_
_entity_poly.entity_id
_entity_poly.type
_entity_poly.pdbx_seq_one_letter_code
_entity_poly.pdbx_strand_id
1 'polypeptide(L)' 'MAELDFPVNGIAFASPDVGLLVEAEQIFRTEDGGATWEHQASPQSPLNDVAFADATTAVAVGQSGAIIRSEDGGAT' A
#
# COMPACT_ATOMS: atom_id res chain seq x y z
N MET A 1 -10.30 21.06 -10.36
CA MET A 1 -9.07 20.27 -10.17
C MET A 1 -9.26 19.01 -10.99
N ALA A 2 -8.34 18.68 -11.90
CA ALA A 2 -8.40 17.40 -12.58
C ALA A 2 -8.01 16.33 -11.56
N GLU A 3 -8.84 15.32 -11.38
CA GLU A 3 -8.48 14.11 -10.65
C GLU A 3 -7.38 13.44 -11.47
N LEU A 4 -6.18 13.33 -10.90
CA LEU A 4 -5.11 12.56 -11.52
C LEU A 4 -5.37 11.10 -11.15
N ASP A 5 -5.82 10.33 -12.13
CA ASP A 5 -5.92 8.87 -12.04
C ASP A 5 -4.53 8.30 -12.30
N PHE A 6 -3.78 7.93 -11.25
CA PHE A 6 -2.54 7.19 -11.43
C PHE A 6 -2.84 5.69 -11.38
N PRO A 7 -2.11 4.88 -12.16
CA PRO A 7 -2.30 3.45 -12.12
C PRO A 7 -1.92 2.90 -10.74
N VAL A 8 -2.74 2.00 -10.22
CA VAL A 8 -2.38 1.14 -9.11
C VAL A 8 -1.21 0.27 -9.54
N ASN A 9 -0.10 0.36 -8.80
CA ASN A 9 1.11 -0.40 -9.09
C ASN A 9 1.10 -1.76 -8.39
N GLY A 10 0.54 -1.85 -7.19
CA GLY A 10 0.42 -3.09 -6.43
C GLY A 10 -0.74 -3.08 -5.45
N ILE A 11 -1.32 -4.26 -5.21
CA ILE A 11 -2.37 -4.48 -4.23
C ILE A 11 -2.19 -5.86 -3.60
N ALA A 12 -2.27 -5.94 -2.27
CA ALA A 12 -2.18 -7.19 -1.53
C ALA A 12 -3.10 -7.19 -0.33
N PHE A 13 -3.57 -8.37 0.07
CA PHE A 13 -4.49 -8.56 1.18
C PHE A 13 -3.90 -9.55 2.19
N ALA A 14 -3.87 -9.17 3.47
CA ALA A 14 -3.52 -10.06 4.58
C ALA A 14 -4.71 -10.94 5.00
N SER A 15 -5.93 -10.48 4.73
CA SER A 15 -7.19 -11.16 5.00
C SER A 15 -8.25 -10.69 3.98
N PRO A 16 -9.48 -11.25 3.98
CA PRO A 16 -10.55 -10.74 3.13
C PRO A 16 -10.90 -9.26 3.34
N ASP A 17 -10.60 -8.71 4.52
CA ASP A 17 -11.00 -7.36 4.92
C ASP A 17 -9.83 -6.36 4.90
N VAL A 18 -8.62 -6.82 5.27
CA VAL A 18 -7.43 -5.97 5.42
C VAL A 18 -6.49 -6.13 4.24
N GLY A 19 -6.19 -5.01 3.58
CA GLY A 19 -5.28 -4.95 2.45
C GLY A 19 -4.59 -3.60 2.27
N LEU A 20 -3.54 -3.61 1.44
CA LEU A 20 -2.76 -2.44 1.06
C LEU A 20 -2.77 -2.26 -0.45
N LEU A 21 -2.76 -1.00 -0.86
CA LEU A 21 -2.66 -0.56 -2.24
C LEU A 21 -1.54 0.48 -2.34
N VAL A 22 -0.74 0.38 -3.39
CA VAL A 22 0.33 1.35 -3.69
C VAL A 22 0.12 1.97 -5.07
N GLU A 23 0.24 3.29 -5.11
CA GLU A 23 0.03 4.12 -6.30
C GLU A 23 1.00 5.30 -6.20
N ALA A 24 1.86 5.49 -7.20
CA ALA A 24 2.91 6.53 -7.18
C ALA A 24 3.66 6.53 -5.83
N GLU A 25 3.75 7.68 -5.15
CA GLU A 25 4.29 7.83 -3.80
C GLU A 25 3.21 7.74 -2.70
N GLN A 26 2.22 6.87 -2.85
CA GLN A 26 1.13 6.72 -1.88
C GLN A 26 0.94 5.26 -1.48
N ILE A 27 0.66 5.06 -0.19
CA ILE A 27 0.19 3.80 0.38
C ILE A 27 -1.19 4.05 0.97
N PHE A 28 -2.14 3.21 0.59
CA PHE A 28 -3.49 3.18 1.13
C PHE A 28 -3.77 1.85 1.80
N ARG A 29 -4.66 1.86 2.79
CA ARG A 29 -5.10 0.68 3.52
C ARG A 29 -6.62 0.58 3.53
N THR A 30 -7.12 -0.65 3.39
CA THR A 30 -8.54 -0.99 3.57
C THR A 30 -8.72 -1.82 4.83
N GLU A 31 -9.87 -1.69 5.48
CA GLU A 31 -10.37 -2.59 6.52
C GLU A 31 -11.73 -3.22 6.18
N ASP A 32 -12.26 -2.98 4.97
CA ASP A 32 -13.58 -3.43 4.52
C ASP A 32 -13.54 -4.15 3.16
N GLY A 33 -12.43 -4.81 2.84
CA GLY A 33 -12.29 -5.61 1.61
C GLY A 33 -12.13 -4.79 0.33
N GLY A 34 -11.71 -3.53 0.46
CA GLY A 34 -11.45 -2.61 -0.64
C GLY A 34 -12.66 -1.77 -1.05
N ALA A 35 -13.70 -1.72 -0.20
CA ALA A 35 -14.83 -0.82 -0.42
C ALA A 35 -14.44 0.64 -0.10
N THR A 36 -13.58 0.85 0.90
CA THR A 36 -12.95 2.14 1.22
C THR A 36 -11.45 1.99 1.44
N TRP A 37 -10.71 3.06 1.15
CA TRP A 37 -9.26 3.11 1.23
C TRP A 37 -8.82 4.39 1.96
N GLU A 38 -8.04 4.22 3.02
CA GLU A 38 -7.50 5.31 3.83
C GLU A 38 -6.02 5.52 3.52
N HIS A 39 -5.61 6.76 3.30
CA HIS A 39 -4.20 7.12 3.11
C HIS A 39 -3.41 6.86 4.40
N GLN A 40 -2.29 6.15 4.28
CA GLN A 40 -1.41 5.82 5.42
C GLN A 40 -0.08 6.56 5.35
N ALA A 41 0.54 6.59 4.17
CA ALA A 41 1.88 7.13 4.04
C ALA A 41 2.15 7.71 2.64
N SER A 42 3.07 8.67 2.59
CA SER A 42 3.63 9.21 1.36
C SER A 42 5.15 9.03 1.32
N PRO A 43 5.65 7.92 0.75
CA PRO A 43 7.08 7.67 0.62
C PRO A 43 7.82 8.72 -0.21
N GLN A 44 9.16 8.69 -0.15
CA GLN A 44 10.01 9.63 -0.91
C GLN A 44 10.26 9.20 -2.36
N SER A 45 9.79 8.02 -2.77
CA SER A 45 9.99 7.49 -4.11
C SER A 45 8.80 6.62 -4.52
N PRO A 46 8.46 6.59 -5.82
CA PRO A 46 7.33 5.79 -6.29
C PRO A 46 7.47 4.32 -5.94
N LEU A 47 6.37 3.72 -5.52
CA LEU A 47 6.28 2.30 -5.21
C LEU A 47 5.82 1.52 -6.44
N ASN A 48 6.36 0.32 -6.59
CA ASN A 48 6.10 -0.58 -7.71
C ASN A 48 5.24 -1.78 -7.29
N ASP A 49 5.32 -2.23 -6.03
CA ASP A 49 4.55 -3.37 -5.54
C ASP A 49 4.45 -3.39 -4.01
N VAL A 50 3.52 -4.17 -3.47
CA VAL A 50 3.35 -4.46 -2.05
C VAL A 50 2.94 -5.92 -1.83
N ALA A 51 3.47 -6.54 -0.78
CA ALA A 51 3.10 -7.91 -0.40
C ALA A 51 3.02 -8.07 1.12
N PHE A 52 2.16 -8.97 1.56
CA PHE A 52 2.11 -9.44 2.94
C PHE A 52 2.95 -10.71 3.09
N ALA A 53 3.86 -10.72 4.07
CA ALA A 53 4.58 -11.92 4.47
C ALA A 53 3.73 -12.78 5.42
N ASP A 54 2.91 -12.13 6.24
CA ASP A 54 1.91 -12.73 7.14
C ASP A 54 0.78 -11.72 7.41
N ALA A 55 -0.08 -11.98 8.39
CA ALA A 55 -1.25 -11.14 8.66
C ALA A 55 -0.91 -9.71 9.13
N THR A 56 0.31 -9.46 9.62
CA THR A 56 0.72 -8.15 10.17
C THR A 56 1.98 -7.60 9.49
N THR A 57 2.81 -8.44 8.89
CA THR A 57 4.02 -7.99 8.21
C THR A 57 3.76 -7.74 6.74
N ALA A 58 3.93 -6.49 6.30
CA ALA A 58 3.85 -6.09 4.90
C ALA A 58 5.16 -5.43 4.44
N VAL A 59 5.49 -5.59 3.16
CA VAL A 59 6.64 -4.94 2.53
C VAL A 59 6.19 -4.32 1.21
N ALA A 60 6.47 -3.02 1.06
CA ALA A 60 6.34 -2.32 -0.22
C ALA A 60 7.73 -2.00 -0.79
N VAL A 61 7.87 -2.13 -2.10
CA VAL A 61 9.12 -1.89 -2.82
C VAL A 61 8.93 -0.90 -3.95
N GLY A 62 9.95 -0.13 -4.27
CA GLY A 62 9.83 0.96 -5.22
C GLY A 62 11.12 1.36 -5.92
N GLN A 63 11.04 2.48 -6.61
CA GLN A 63 12.15 3.11 -7.32
C GLN A 63 13.25 3.54 -6.35
N SER A 64 14.45 3.79 -6.89
CA SER A 64 15.61 4.26 -6.10
C SER A 64 15.99 3.38 -4.92
N GLY A 65 15.61 2.09 -4.94
CA GLY A 65 15.87 1.15 -3.86
C GLY A 65 14.96 1.30 -2.64
N ALA A 66 13.79 1.94 -2.80
CA ALA A 66 12.81 2.06 -1.72
C ALA A 66 12.34 0.67 -1.26
N ILE A 67 12.48 0.41 0.05
CA ILE A 67 11.95 -0.76 0.74
C ILE A 67 11.33 -0.25 2.03
N ILE A 68 10.02 -0.47 2.18
CA ILE A 68 9.22 -0.02 3.31
C ILE A 68 8.60 -1.24 3.93
N ARG A 69 8.66 -1.35 5.25
CA ARG A 69 8.14 -2.48 6.00
C ARG A 69 7.22 -2.00 7.09
N SER A 70 6.08 -2.67 7.21
CA SER A 70 5.16 -2.56 8.31
C SER A 70 5.13 -3.87 9.10
N GLU A 71 4.87 -3.77 10.40
CA GLU A 71 4.68 -4.91 11.31
C GLU A 71 3.27 -4.94 11.94
N ASP A 72 2.38 -4.03 11.54
CA ASP A 72 1.03 -3.87 12.11
C ASP A 72 -0.10 -3.93 11.06
N GLY A 73 0.17 -4.57 9.92
CA GLY A 73 -0.80 -4.73 8.83
C GLY A 73 -0.88 -3.50 7.93
N GLY A 74 0.16 -2.65 7.94
CA GLY A 74 0.25 -1.42 7.15
C GLY A 74 -0.53 -0.25 7.75
N ALA A 75 -0.79 -0.27 9.06
CA ALA A 75 -1.31 0.91 9.77
C ALA A 75 -0.18 1.92 10.04
N THR A 76 1.08 1.47 10.15
CA THR A 76 2.28 2.32 10.15
C THR A 76 3.46 1.71 9.40
#